data_AF-A0AAD3CLS5-F1
#
_entry.id   AF-A0AAD3CLS5-F1
#
_cell.length_a   1.000
_cell.length_b   1.000
_cell.length_c   1.000
_cell.angle_alpha   90.00
_cell.angle_beta   90.00
_cell.angle_gamma   90.00
#
_symmetry.space_group_name_H-M   'P 1'
#
loop_
_entity.id
_entity.type
_entity.pdbx_description
1 polymer ?
#
loop_
_entity_poly.entity_id
_entity_poly.type
_entity_poly.pdbx_seq_one_letter_code
_entity_poly.pdbx_strand_id
1 'polypeptide(L)'
;MVITKWSIYVTAMTLCMSKCVEAFTATANVKETTITSSRLFSVHKMISSNNSDESMRRREVLQSILSTSVSVCTLTSVPSRSIADEIEPDDIKARFTSSQIQKFLQPVDTFTIVDANGVPYMVVGEDAKLTAYFFTSFAEADRILQSAKSSATKAIKEAKDEENAKRKLRGEKPLTQDEANDVIGINPWVTAKISSVPLDFAAGLSLKGKVKGAFFRVAPSESDVEDAIEIDKIDELAEGKVPLFYFEDFEKKLAKGEVLWSDEGNTSSTKIPLFFSKSQLLKEWKSVYPKDEAPDVKVTELFSVLRSMVQGNDDDDLRKLVLVPPVESAAKAKQCLKGVSIPFKLGERIVVL
;
A
#
# COMPACT_ATOMS: atom_id res chain seq x y z
N MET A 1 -24.53 -9.48 12.95
CA MET A 1 -23.68 -9.29 14.14
C MET A 1 -22.30 -9.83 13.80
N VAL A 2 -21.42 -8.96 13.30
CA VAL A 2 -20.11 -9.33 12.78
C VAL A 2 -19.06 -8.76 13.73
N ILE A 3 -18.15 -9.60 14.21
CA ILE A 3 -16.99 -9.19 15.02
C ILE A 3 -15.81 -9.12 14.06
N THR A 4 -15.24 -7.94 13.86
CA THR A 4 -14.29 -7.66 12.76
C THR A 4 -12.92 -8.29 13.00
N LYS A 5 -12.29 -8.80 11.92
CA LYS A 5 -10.96 -9.44 11.94
C LYS A 5 -9.84 -8.52 12.47
N TRP A 6 -9.99 -7.19 12.46
CA TRP A 6 -8.99 -6.29 13.06
C TRP A 6 -8.91 -6.39 14.59
N SER A 7 -10.02 -6.75 15.27
CA SER A 7 -9.97 -7.18 16.68
C SER A 7 -9.15 -8.47 16.83
N ILE A 8 -9.23 -9.38 15.85
CA ILE A 8 -8.39 -10.58 15.79
C ILE A 8 -6.93 -10.22 15.54
N TYR A 9 -6.58 -9.18 14.76
CA TYR A 9 -5.17 -8.77 14.59
C TYR A 9 -4.53 -8.20 15.87
N VAL A 10 -5.21 -7.32 16.59
CA VAL A 10 -4.71 -6.80 17.89
C VAL A 10 -4.65 -7.94 18.93
N THR A 11 -5.63 -8.85 18.90
CA THR A 11 -5.64 -10.07 19.72
C THR A 11 -4.56 -11.07 19.27
N ALA A 12 -4.18 -11.11 18.00
CA ALA A 12 -3.16 -12.00 17.44
C ALA A 12 -1.75 -11.52 17.75
N MET A 13 -1.45 -10.21 17.79
CA MET A 13 -0.20 -9.72 18.39
C MET A 13 -0.09 -10.19 19.86
N THR A 14 -1.19 -10.07 20.61
CA THR A 14 -1.26 -10.51 22.02
C THR A 14 -1.10 -12.03 22.16
N LEU A 15 -1.69 -12.82 21.25
CA LEU A 15 -1.60 -14.28 21.25
C LEU A 15 -0.33 -14.85 20.61
N CYS A 16 0.35 -14.10 19.73
CA CYS A 16 1.63 -14.52 19.13
C CYS A 16 2.71 -14.58 20.21
N MET A 17 2.82 -13.53 21.02
CA MET A 17 3.64 -13.51 22.25
C MET A 17 3.34 -14.72 23.15
N SER A 18 2.07 -15.08 23.33
CA SER A 18 1.67 -16.22 24.17
C SER A 18 1.89 -17.59 23.53
N LYS A 19 1.87 -17.71 22.19
CA LYS A 19 1.94 -18.99 21.47
C LYS A 19 3.31 -19.33 20.90
N CYS A 20 4.23 -18.37 20.77
CA CYS A 20 5.63 -18.66 20.47
C CYS A 20 6.33 -19.52 21.54
N VAL A 21 5.72 -19.67 22.73
CA VAL A 21 6.18 -20.59 23.79
C VAL A 21 5.65 -22.02 23.61
N GLU A 22 4.52 -22.21 22.92
CA GLU A 22 3.82 -23.51 22.83
C GLU A 22 3.90 -24.18 21.43
N ALA A 23 4.20 -23.42 20.37
CA ALA A 23 4.14 -23.87 18.98
C ALA A 23 5.34 -24.72 18.50
N PHE A 24 6.03 -25.45 19.38
CA PHE A 24 7.11 -26.38 19.00
C PHE A 24 6.62 -27.82 18.70
N THR A 25 5.30 -28.06 18.69
CA THR A 25 4.71 -29.39 18.50
C THR A 25 3.42 -29.39 17.66
N ALA A 26 3.23 -30.48 16.91
CA ALA A 26 2.05 -30.89 16.13
C ALA A 26 1.86 -30.20 14.76
N THR A 27 1.20 -30.93 13.84
CA THR A 27 1.31 -30.72 12.39
C THR A 27 0.00 -30.94 11.63
N ALA A 28 -0.20 -30.13 10.58
CA ALA A 28 -0.87 -30.45 9.32
C ALA A 28 -2.42 -30.52 9.19
N ASN A 29 -2.87 -29.87 8.10
CA ASN A 29 -3.64 -30.43 6.96
C ASN A 29 -5.12 -30.03 6.76
N VAL A 30 -5.58 -30.22 5.50
CA VAL A 30 -6.95 -30.02 4.96
C VAL A 30 -7.34 -28.55 4.73
N LYS A 31 -8.00 -28.11 3.63
CA LYS A 31 -8.00 -28.40 2.17
C LYS A 31 -9.02 -27.43 1.53
N GLU A 32 -8.75 -26.87 0.36
CA GLU A 32 -9.69 -25.97 -0.36
C GLU A 32 -10.73 -26.71 -1.21
N THR A 33 -11.76 -26.00 -1.69
CA THR A 33 -12.65 -26.42 -2.79
C THR A 33 -13.20 -25.19 -3.52
N THR A 34 -13.17 -25.18 -4.86
CA THR A 34 -13.54 -24.04 -5.72
C THR A 34 -14.81 -24.35 -6.53
N ILE A 35 -15.69 -23.36 -6.74
CA ILE A 35 -16.82 -23.42 -7.69
C ILE A 35 -16.88 -22.10 -8.51
N THR A 36 -17.35 -22.18 -9.75
CA THR A 36 -17.32 -21.11 -10.78
C THR A 36 -18.72 -20.71 -11.26
N SER A 37 -18.91 -19.47 -11.77
CA SER A 37 -19.61 -19.20 -13.06
C SER A 37 -19.71 -17.71 -13.48
N SER A 38 -19.10 -17.40 -14.64
CA SER A 38 -19.63 -16.65 -15.81
C SER A 38 -20.49 -15.34 -15.72
N ARG A 39 -19.97 -14.28 -16.38
CA ARG A 39 -20.64 -13.37 -17.37
C ARG A 39 -21.74 -12.40 -16.86
N LEU A 40 -21.77 -11.07 -17.11
CA LEU A 40 -21.12 -10.08 -18.03
C LEU A 40 -21.08 -8.65 -17.33
N PHE A 41 -20.78 -7.44 -17.88
CA PHE A 41 -20.55 -6.93 -19.25
C PHE A 41 -19.69 -5.61 -19.31
N SER A 42 -18.93 -5.46 -20.40
CA SER A 42 -18.49 -4.26 -21.17
C SER A 42 -17.90 -2.94 -20.62
N VAL A 43 -18.19 -2.36 -19.45
CA VAL A 43 -17.53 -1.08 -19.04
C VAL A 43 -16.36 -1.32 -18.09
N HIS A 44 -16.60 -2.06 -17.00
CA HIS A 44 -15.61 -2.52 -16.03
C HIS A 44 -14.45 -3.36 -16.64
N LYS A 45 -14.52 -3.72 -17.93
CA LYS A 45 -13.65 -4.70 -18.57
C LYS A 45 -12.19 -4.27 -18.70
N MET A 46 -11.89 -2.99 -18.92
CA MET A 46 -10.51 -2.55 -19.22
C MET A 46 -9.61 -2.39 -17.97
N ILE A 47 -10.16 -2.05 -16.81
CA ILE A 47 -9.40 -1.94 -15.55
C ILE A 47 -9.24 -3.31 -14.87
N SER A 48 -10.15 -4.25 -15.12
CA SER A 48 -10.19 -5.55 -14.44
C SER A 48 -9.45 -6.69 -15.17
N SER A 49 -9.06 -6.54 -16.44
CA SER A 49 -8.49 -7.62 -17.25
C SER A 49 -6.95 -7.67 -17.27
N ASN A 50 -6.32 -8.09 -16.16
CA ASN A 50 -4.92 -8.59 -16.17
C ASN A 50 -4.55 -9.32 -14.85
N ASN A 51 -5.26 -10.39 -14.48
CA ASN A 51 -4.85 -11.28 -13.39
C ASN A 51 -5.55 -12.67 -13.39
N SER A 52 -5.00 -13.63 -14.14
CA SER A 52 -5.25 -15.07 -13.95
C SER A 52 -4.21 -15.92 -14.70
N ASP A 53 -3.61 -16.90 -14.02
CA ASP A 53 -2.83 -18.03 -14.57
C ASP A 53 -1.68 -17.77 -15.57
N GLU A 54 -0.48 -17.47 -15.04
CA GLU A 54 0.74 -18.11 -15.54
C GLU A 54 1.76 -18.42 -14.43
N SER A 55 1.35 -19.21 -13.42
CA SER A 55 2.20 -19.54 -12.26
C SER A 55 2.26 -21.03 -11.90
N MET A 56 2.25 -21.96 -12.88
CA MET A 56 2.44 -23.39 -12.56
C MET A 56 3.11 -24.28 -13.64
N ARG A 57 4.29 -23.88 -14.16
CA ARG A 57 5.21 -24.80 -14.87
C ARG A 57 6.70 -24.57 -14.53
N ARG A 58 7.14 -25.01 -13.34
CA ARG A 58 8.57 -25.11 -12.98
C ARG A 58 8.88 -26.32 -12.07
N ARG A 59 9.29 -27.42 -12.72
CA ARG A 59 9.88 -28.71 -12.27
C ARG A 59 9.45 -29.75 -13.33
N GLU A 60 10.24 -30.73 -13.74
CA GLU A 60 11.67 -31.03 -13.51
C GLU A 60 12.57 -30.34 -14.60
N VAL A 61 13.88 -30.54 -14.80
CA VAL A 61 14.82 -31.65 -14.57
C VAL A 61 16.20 -31.17 -14.10
N LEU A 62 16.82 -31.96 -13.21
CA LEU A 62 18.26 -31.97 -12.94
C LEU A 62 18.76 -33.42 -12.98
N GLN A 63 19.78 -33.72 -13.80
CA GLN A 63 21.05 -34.36 -13.40
C GLN A 63 21.82 -34.96 -14.60
N SER A 64 23.16 -34.80 -14.57
CA SER A 64 24.16 -35.61 -15.30
C SER A 64 24.13 -35.49 -16.85
N ILE A 65 25.22 -35.57 -17.62
CA ILE A 65 26.51 -36.28 -17.46
C ILE A 65 27.71 -35.38 -17.88
N LEU A 66 28.92 -35.82 -17.54
CA LEU A 66 30.23 -35.20 -17.85
C LEU A 66 30.72 -35.39 -19.31
N SER A 67 31.82 -34.71 -19.61
CA SER A 67 32.89 -35.06 -20.58
C SER A 67 32.91 -34.42 -21.99
N THR A 68 33.99 -33.66 -22.22
CA THR A 68 34.83 -33.54 -23.43
C THR A 68 34.24 -33.74 -24.83
N SER A 69 34.45 -32.72 -25.69
CA SER A 69 35.43 -32.83 -26.79
C SER A 69 35.83 -31.46 -27.35
N VAL A 70 37.03 -31.37 -27.95
CA VAL A 70 37.53 -30.20 -28.68
C VAL A 70 37.14 -30.32 -30.16
N SER A 71 36.80 -29.21 -30.82
CA SER A 71 36.76 -29.11 -32.28
C SER A 71 37.01 -27.67 -32.74
N VAL A 72 37.49 -27.51 -33.98
CA VAL A 72 38.25 -26.34 -34.46
C VAL A 72 37.72 -25.89 -35.82
N CYS A 73 37.55 -24.57 -36.00
CA CYS A 73 37.22 -23.87 -37.25
C CYS A 73 35.85 -24.26 -37.88
N THR A 74 35.12 -23.36 -38.54
CA THR A 74 35.57 -22.41 -39.56
C THR A 74 34.78 -21.09 -39.55
N LEU A 75 35.40 -20.04 -40.11
CA LEU A 75 34.72 -18.81 -40.48
C LEU A 75 34.00 -19.00 -41.83
N THR A 76 32.68 -18.81 -41.86
CA THR A 76 31.92 -18.64 -43.10
C THR A 76 31.13 -17.34 -43.05
N SER A 77 31.44 -16.43 -43.97
CA SER A 77 30.79 -15.12 -44.07
C SER A 77 29.42 -15.25 -44.74
N VAL A 78 28.35 -14.97 -43.99
CA VAL A 78 26.99 -14.81 -44.53
C VAL A 78 26.81 -13.34 -44.93
N PRO A 79 26.33 -13.02 -46.15
CA PRO A 79 26.25 -11.64 -46.62
C PRO A 79 25.21 -10.82 -45.85
N SER A 80 25.61 -9.62 -45.42
CA SER A 80 24.73 -8.64 -44.79
C SER A 80 23.62 -8.21 -45.75
N ARG A 81 22.40 -8.71 -45.54
CA ARG A 81 21.20 -8.06 -46.05
C ARG A 81 20.88 -6.89 -45.14
N SER A 82 21.14 -5.68 -45.61
CA SER A 82 20.68 -4.45 -45.00
C SER A 82 19.16 -4.34 -45.16
N ILE A 83 18.42 -4.99 -44.27
CA ILE A 83 17.03 -4.63 -43.99
C ILE A 83 17.07 -3.33 -43.20
N ALA A 84 17.15 -2.22 -43.94
CA ALA A 84 16.71 -0.94 -43.45
C ALA A 84 15.17 -0.96 -43.56
N ASP A 85 14.52 -1.57 -42.57
CA ASP A 85 13.09 -1.33 -42.38
C ASP A 85 12.94 0.15 -42.02
N GLU A 86 12.27 0.90 -42.88
CA GLU A 86 11.78 2.24 -42.57
C GLU A 86 10.66 2.10 -41.52
N ILE A 87 11.07 1.98 -40.26
CA ILE A 87 10.16 2.11 -39.11
C ILE A 87 9.71 3.56 -39.09
N GLU A 88 8.53 3.82 -39.66
CA GLU A 88 7.89 5.13 -39.60
C GLU A 88 7.73 5.56 -38.12
N PRO A 89 8.11 6.80 -37.75
CA PRO A 89 8.18 7.22 -36.36
C PRO A 89 6.81 7.54 -35.72
N ASP A 90 5.72 7.44 -36.48
CA ASP A 90 4.42 8.08 -36.19
C ASP A 90 3.51 7.33 -35.18
N ASP A 91 3.88 6.11 -34.75
CA ASP A 91 3.04 5.29 -33.85
C ASP A 91 3.53 5.23 -32.38
N ILE A 92 4.49 6.07 -31.98
CA ILE A 92 4.82 6.30 -30.56
C ILE A 92 3.89 7.35 -29.95
N LYS A 93 2.57 7.10 -29.98
CA LYS A 93 1.61 7.89 -29.19
C LYS A 93 1.88 7.69 -27.71
N ALA A 94 1.90 8.80 -26.98
CA ALA A 94 2.79 8.94 -25.84
C ALA A 94 2.17 8.43 -24.53
N ARG A 95 2.51 7.19 -24.16
CA ARG A 95 2.35 6.66 -22.79
C ARG A 95 2.75 7.71 -21.75
N PHE A 96 2.09 7.72 -20.60
CA PHE A 96 2.37 8.68 -19.54
C PHE A 96 3.85 8.60 -19.14
N THR A 97 4.59 9.69 -19.41
CA THR A 97 5.98 9.84 -18.95
C THR A 97 6.04 9.76 -17.42
N SER A 98 7.21 9.46 -16.83
CA SER A 98 7.36 9.49 -15.37
C SER A 98 7.01 10.86 -14.77
N SER A 99 7.25 11.95 -15.51
CA SER A 99 6.81 13.30 -15.14
C SER A 99 5.29 13.49 -15.24
N GLN A 100 4.62 12.78 -16.17
CA GLN A 100 3.15 12.68 -16.29
C GLN A 100 2.47 11.73 -15.29
N ILE A 101 3.23 10.98 -14.50
CA ILE A 101 2.70 10.23 -13.34
C ILE A 101 2.93 11.02 -12.05
N GLN A 102 4.05 11.73 -11.93
CA GLN A 102 4.41 12.42 -10.69
C GLN A 102 3.39 13.48 -10.27
N LYS A 103 2.98 14.42 -11.15
CA LYS A 103 2.02 15.49 -10.79
C LYS A 103 0.57 15.00 -10.56
N PHE A 104 0.27 13.72 -10.80
CA PHE A 104 -1.04 13.08 -10.56
C PHE A 104 -1.11 12.57 -9.12
N LEU A 105 0.02 12.09 -8.61
CA LEU A 105 0.20 11.67 -7.22
C LEU A 105 0.57 12.86 -6.30
N GLN A 106 1.23 13.89 -6.83
CA GLN A 106 1.63 15.12 -6.11
C GLN A 106 0.52 15.82 -5.28
N PRO A 107 -0.78 15.85 -5.67
CA PRO A 107 -1.83 16.47 -4.86
C PRO A 107 -2.14 15.74 -3.55
N VAL A 108 -1.58 14.54 -3.35
CA VAL A 108 -1.90 13.65 -2.23
C VAL A 108 -0.67 13.46 -1.34
N ASP A 109 -0.79 13.92 -0.11
CA ASP A 109 0.13 13.58 0.98
C ASP A 109 -0.27 12.23 1.61
N THR A 110 0.71 11.43 1.99
CA THR A 110 0.56 10.22 2.83
C THR A 110 1.23 10.42 4.19
N PHE A 111 0.94 9.53 5.13
CA PHE A 111 1.39 9.60 6.52
C PHE A 111 2.09 8.32 6.95
N THR A 112 3.11 8.42 7.80
CA THR A 112 3.88 7.25 8.23
C THR A 112 4.46 7.46 9.62
N ILE A 113 4.64 6.37 10.37
CA ILE A 113 5.04 6.41 11.78
C ILE A 113 6.56 6.27 11.86
N VAL A 114 7.20 7.29 12.42
CA VAL A 114 8.66 7.42 12.52
C VAL A 114 9.08 7.85 13.92
N ASP A 115 10.35 7.73 14.24
CA ASP A 115 10.93 8.22 15.50
C ASP A 115 11.18 9.75 15.45
N ALA A 116 11.82 10.29 16.48
CA ALA A 116 12.27 11.69 16.49
C ALA A 116 13.12 12.06 15.25
N ASN A 117 13.96 11.14 14.76
CA ASN A 117 14.93 11.33 13.68
C ASN A 117 14.39 11.02 12.27
N GLY A 118 13.14 10.55 12.13
CA GLY A 118 12.56 10.15 10.84
C GLY A 118 12.82 8.69 10.43
N VAL A 119 13.36 7.87 11.33
CA VAL A 119 13.52 6.42 11.13
C VAL A 119 12.14 5.74 11.22
N PRO A 120 11.71 4.98 10.20
CA PRO A 120 10.40 4.34 10.19
C PRO A 120 10.30 3.16 11.15
N TYR A 121 9.13 3.02 11.76
CA TYR A 121 8.71 1.77 12.41
C TYR A 121 8.25 0.80 11.32
N MET A 122 8.75 -0.42 11.36
CA MET A 122 8.46 -1.48 10.39
C MET A 122 7.98 -2.73 11.11
N VAL A 123 6.83 -3.25 10.67
CA VAL A 123 6.18 -4.44 11.23
C VAL A 123 6.63 -5.68 10.45
N VAL A 124 6.78 -6.81 11.11
CA VAL A 124 6.96 -8.11 10.44
C VAL A 124 5.58 -8.71 10.15
N GLY A 125 5.23 -8.84 8.88
CA GLY A 125 3.98 -9.48 8.45
C GLY A 125 3.99 -11.01 8.63
N GLU A 126 2.83 -11.65 8.50
CA GLU A 126 2.66 -13.12 8.60
C GLU A 126 3.56 -13.90 7.62
N ASP A 127 3.88 -13.29 6.48
CA ASP A 127 4.79 -13.81 5.45
C ASP A 127 6.28 -13.55 5.75
N ALA A 128 6.60 -13.17 6.98
CA ALA A 128 7.90 -12.75 7.48
C ALA A 128 8.54 -11.56 6.73
N LYS A 129 7.76 -10.78 5.97
CA LYS A 129 8.25 -9.55 5.33
C LYS A 129 8.24 -8.39 6.32
N LEU A 130 9.40 -7.74 6.45
CA LEU A 130 9.52 -6.49 7.18
C LEU A 130 8.98 -5.34 6.31
N THR A 131 7.89 -4.71 6.75
CA THR A 131 7.08 -3.79 5.95
C THR A 131 6.91 -2.43 6.63
N ALA A 132 7.11 -1.36 5.86
CA ALA A 132 6.75 0.01 6.23
C ALA A 132 5.42 0.42 5.57
N TYR A 133 4.57 1.13 6.31
CA TYR A 133 3.25 1.58 5.85
C TYR A 133 3.21 3.10 5.65
N PHE A 134 2.55 3.51 4.57
CA PHE A 134 2.22 4.89 4.20
C PHE A 134 0.69 5.02 4.13
N PHE A 135 0.07 5.50 5.21
CA PHE A 135 -1.38 5.67 5.32
C PHE A 135 -1.86 6.83 4.44
N THR A 136 -2.98 6.68 3.73
CA THR A 136 -3.57 7.75 2.91
C THR A 136 -4.17 8.87 3.76
N SER A 137 -4.61 8.57 4.99
CA SER A 137 -5.19 9.54 5.91
C SER A 137 -4.39 9.67 7.21
N PHE A 138 -4.36 10.88 7.77
CA PHE A 138 -3.73 11.14 9.07
C PHE A 138 -4.49 10.46 10.21
N ALA A 139 -5.82 10.37 10.12
CA ALA A 139 -6.66 9.76 11.14
C ALA A 139 -6.36 8.27 11.31
N GLU A 140 -6.11 7.54 10.22
CA GLU A 140 -5.68 6.14 10.27
C GLU A 140 -4.29 6.02 10.91
N ALA A 141 -3.32 6.84 10.48
CA ALA A 141 -1.98 6.85 11.05
C ALA A 141 -1.96 7.12 12.57
N ASP A 142 -2.83 8.01 13.06
CA ASP A 142 -2.99 8.26 14.50
C ASP A 142 -3.70 7.12 15.21
N ARG A 143 -4.79 6.57 14.65
CA ARG A 143 -5.49 5.40 15.21
C ARG A 143 -4.54 4.23 15.44
N ILE A 144 -3.71 3.90 14.45
CA ILE A 144 -2.69 2.86 14.55
C ILE A 144 -1.63 3.22 15.60
N LEU A 145 -1.15 4.47 15.62
CA LEU A 145 -0.16 4.93 16.60
C LEU A 145 -0.67 4.87 18.05
N GLN A 146 -1.91 5.29 18.32
CA GLN A 146 -2.50 5.22 19.66
C GLN A 146 -2.77 3.76 20.07
N SER A 147 -3.24 2.91 19.14
CA SER A 147 -3.41 1.47 19.37
C SER A 147 -2.08 0.80 19.76
N ALA A 148 -1.01 1.06 19.00
CA ALA A 148 0.33 0.53 19.26
C ALA A 148 0.91 1.03 20.59
N LYS A 149 0.77 2.34 20.90
CA LYS A 149 1.14 2.92 22.20
C LYS A 149 0.43 2.24 23.37
N SER A 150 -0.88 2.04 23.25
CA SER A 150 -1.72 1.38 24.27
C SER A 150 -1.32 -0.08 24.47
N SER A 151 -1.25 -0.85 23.38
CA SER A 151 -0.91 -2.28 23.39
C SER A 151 0.46 -2.54 24.01
N ALA A 152 1.50 -1.83 23.56
CA ALA A 152 2.85 -1.99 24.10
C ALA A 152 2.96 -1.56 25.58
N THR A 153 2.23 -0.51 25.99
CA THR A 153 2.18 -0.10 27.42
C THR A 153 1.52 -1.18 28.28
N LYS A 154 0.44 -1.80 27.77
CA LYS A 154 -0.24 -2.91 28.45
C LYS A 154 0.69 -4.12 28.57
N ALA A 155 1.33 -4.55 27.48
CA ALA A 155 2.22 -5.71 27.47
C ALA A 155 3.43 -5.53 28.42
N ILE A 156 4.08 -4.37 28.42
CA ILE A 156 5.19 -4.07 29.34
C ILE A 156 4.73 -4.06 30.80
N LYS A 157 3.51 -3.57 31.09
CA LYS A 157 2.94 -3.65 32.43
C LYS A 157 2.68 -5.10 32.84
N GLU A 158 2.06 -5.91 31.97
CA GLU A 158 1.74 -7.31 32.26
C GLU A 158 3.02 -8.14 32.48
N ALA A 159 4.06 -7.96 31.67
CA ALA A 159 5.37 -8.55 31.88
C ALA A 159 6.05 -8.09 33.20
N LYS A 160 5.88 -6.82 33.58
CA LYS A 160 6.39 -6.29 34.85
C LYS A 160 5.67 -6.88 36.06
N ASP A 161 4.35 -7.01 35.98
CA ASP A 161 3.55 -7.64 37.03
C ASP A 161 3.85 -9.15 37.14
N GLU A 162 4.13 -9.84 36.02
CA GLU A 162 4.52 -11.25 35.99
C GLU A 162 5.93 -11.50 36.59
N GLU A 163 6.96 -10.76 36.18
CA GLU A 163 8.30 -10.93 36.78
C GLU A 163 8.32 -10.46 38.25
N ASN A 164 7.53 -9.46 38.62
CA ASN A 164 7.34 -9.12 40.04
C ASN A 164 6.73 -10.27 40.85
N ALA A 165 5.78 -11.03 40.28
CA ALA A 165 5.24 -12.23 40.90
C ALA A 165 6.31 -13.34 41.02
N LYS A 166 7.12 -13.55 39.97
CA LYS A 166 8.24 -14.51 39.99
C LYS A 166 9.31 -14.12 41.03
N ARG A 167 9.75 -12.86 41.07
CA ARG A 167 10.65 -12.31 42.10
C ARG A 167 10.11 -12.55 43.51
N LYS A 168 8.82 -12.26 43.75
CA LYS A 168 8.16 -12.48 45.04
C LYS A 168 8.19 -13.95 45.47
N LEU A 169 8.03 -14.91 44.55
CA LEU A 169 8.16 -16.35 44.84
C LEU A 169 9.61 -16.76 45.19
N ARG A 170 10.61 -16.05 44.66
CA ARG A 170 12.04 -16.24 44.99
C ARG A 170 12.48 -15.50 46.25
N GLY A 171 11.59 -14.74 46.91
CA GLY A 171 11.91 -13.89 48.06
C GLY A 171 12.62 -12.57 47.70
N GLU A 172 12.69 -12.23 46.41
CA GLU A 172 13.27 -10.98 45.93
C GLU A 172 12.30 -9.79 46.07
N LYS A 173 12.86 -8.58 46.00
CA LYS A 173 12.08 -7.33 45.90
C LYS A 173 11.49 -7.17 44.49
N PRO A 174 10.36 -6.46 44.33
CA PRO A 174 9.87 -6.06 43.00
C PRO A 174 10.91 -5.24 42.21
N LEU A 175 10.84 -5.31 40.89
CA LEU A 175 11.63 -4.49 39.96
C LEU A 175 11.40 -3.00 40.22
N THR A 176 12.49 -2.27 40.44
CA THR A 176 12.57 -0.81 40.28
C THR A 176 12.22 -0.40 38.84
N GLN A 177 12.12 0.90 38.55
CA GLN A 177 11.85 1.32 37.17
C GLN A 177 13.03 1.05 36.25
N ASP A 178 14.26 1.22 36.73
CA ASP A 178 15.46 1.01 35.93
C ASP A 178 15.71 -0.48 35.66
N GLU A 179 15.62 -1.35 36.69
CA GLU A 179 15.63 -2.81 36.47
C GLU A 179 14.53 -3.26 35.50
N ALA A 180 13.34 -2.64 35.52
CA ALA A 180 12.26 -2.96 34.59
C ALA A 180 12.57 -2.50 33.16
N ASN A 181 13.20 -1.34 32.98
CA ASN A 181 13.66 -0.86 31.68
C ASN A 181 14.72 -1.80 31.09
N ASP A 182 15.64 -2.31 31.92
CA ASP A 182 16.73 -3.20 31.50
C ASP A 182 16.25 -4.64 31.21
N VAL A 183 15.30 -5.17 31.99
CA VAL A 183 14.84 -6.57 31.88
C VAL A 183 13.69 -6.73 30.88
N ILE A 184 12.80 -5.74 30.77
CA ILE A 184 11.55 -5.83 29.98
C ILE A 184 11.60 -4.90 28.75
N GLY A 185 12.43 -3.87 28.79
CA GLY A 185 12.52 -2.85 27.75
C GLY A 185 11.60 -1.65 28.00
N ILE A 186 11.78 -0.62 27.16
CA ILE A 186 11.00 0.62 27.16
C ILE A 186 10.02 0.56 25.98
N ASN A 187 8.79 1.07 26.14
CA ASN A 187 7.80 1.13 25.05
C ASN A 187 8.35 1.98 23.88
N PRO A 188 8.69 1.38 22.73
CA PRO A 188 9.37 2.08 21.64
C PRO A 188 8.44 3.09 20.96
N TRP A 189 7.11 2.97 21.13
CA TRP A 189 6.14 3.87 20.52
C TRP A 189 6.00 5.20 21.25
N VAL A 190 6.51 5.37 22.47
CA VAL A 190 6.37 6.62 23.24
C VAL A 190 7.01 7.80 22.50
N THR A 191 8.16 7.58 21.87
CA THR A 191 8.88 8.56 21.03
C THR A 191 8.40 8.61 19.58
N ALA A 192 7.43 7.79 19.19
CA ALA A 192 6.94 7.72 17.83
C ALA A 192 5.98 8.87 17.50
N LYS A 193 6.23 9.50 16.35
CA LYS A 193 5.48 10.61 15.76
C LYS A 193 4.95 10.23 14.38
N ILE A 194 3.88 10.91 13.94
CA ILE A 194 3.43 10.84 12.55
C ILE A 194 4.25 11.85 11.75
N SER A 195 4.82 11.37 10.65
CA SER A 195 5.42 12.19 9.61
C SER A 195 4.59 12.11 8.34
N SER A 196 4.88 12.95 7.35
CA SER A 196 4.18 12.96 6.08
C SER A 196 5.17 12.92 4.91
N VAL A 197 4.83 12.17 3.87
CA VAL A 197 5.57 12.10 2.60
C VAL A 197 4.59 12.12 1.42
N PRO A 198 4.96 12.75 0.29
CA PRO A 198 4.16 12.72 -0.94
C PRO A 198 3.84 11.30 -1.45
N LEU A 199 2.67 11.14 -2.08
CA LEU A 199 2.21 9.85 -2.60
C LEU A 199 3.08 9.31 -3.75
N ASP A 200 3.73 10.17 -4.56
CA ASP A 200 4.65 9.73 -5.62
C ASP A 200 5.87 8.98 -5.04
N PHE A 201 6.40 9.47 -3.93
CA PHE A 201 7.46 8.80 -3.17
C PHE A 201 6.98 7.48 -2.56
N ALA A 202 5.80 7.48 -1.91
CA ALA A 202 5.25 6.28 -1.26
C ALA A 202 4.92 5.17 -2.28
N ALA A 203 4.14 5.49 -3.32
CA ALA A 203 3.82 4.56 -4.41
C ALA A 203 5.07 4.13 -5.18
N GLY A 204 6.01 5.05 -5.40
CA GLY A 204 7.32 4.79 -6.03
C GLY A 204 8.27 3.91 -5.20
N LEU A 205 7.99 3.69 -3.91
CA LEU A 205 8.62 2.65 -3.09
C LEU A 205 7.85 1.33 -3.17
N SER A 206 6.52 1.36 -3.03
CA SER A 206 5.68 0.16 -3.13
C SER A 206 5.84 -0.59 -4.46
N LEU A 207 5.90 0.12 -5.58
CA LEU A 207 6.09 -0.47 -6.91
C LEU A 207 7.49 -1.08 -7.13
N LYS A 208 8.48 -0.73 -6.29
CA LYS A 208 9.85 -1.31 -6.36
C LYS A 208 9.99 -2.61 -5.55
N GLY A 209 8.97 -3.01 -4.80
CA GLY A 209 9.00 -4.21 -3.98
C GLY A 209 9.99 -4.10 -2.81
N LYS A 210 11.08 -4.90 -2.85
CA LYS A 210 12.02 -5.02 -1.74
C LYS A 210 13.19 -4.03 -1.85
N VAL A 211 13.15 -2.94 -1.10
CA VAL A 211 14.19 -1.89 -1.07
C VAL A 211 14.94 -1.94 0.26
N LYS A 212 16.29 -2.02 0.21
CA LYS A 212 17.19 -2.13 1.39
C LYS A 212 16.79 -3.21 2.42
N GLY A 213 16.15 -4.29 1.94
CA GLY A 213 15.71 -5.43 2.75
C GLY A 213 14.27 -5.38 3.25
N ALA A 214 13.59 -4.24 3.15
CA ALA A 214 12.20 -4.04 3.57
C ALA A 214 11.25 -3.90 2.37
N PHE A 215 9.96 -4.06 2.63
CA PHE A 215 8.86 -3.79 1.71
C PHE A 215 8.11 -2.53 2.13
N PHE A 216 7.35 -1.94 1.21
CA PHE A 216 6.67 -0.66 1.42
C PHE A 216 5.23 -0.77 0.90
N ARG A 217 4.25 -0.34 1.68
CA ARG A 217 2.83 -0.38 1.32
C ARG A 217 2.20 1.01 1.46
N VAL A 218 1.35 1.38 0.51
CA VAL A 218 0.35 2.43 0.74
C VAL A 218 -0.88 1.74 1.35
N ALA A 219 -1.44 2.33 2.41
CA ALA A 219 -2.56 1.77 3.17
C ALA A 219 -3.75 2.75 3.19
N PRO A 220 -4.96 2.33 2.75
CA PRO A 220 -6.19 3.10 2.95
C PRO A 220 -6.61 3.15 4.44
N SER A 221 -7.69 3.90 4.76
CA SER A 221 -8.33 3.77 6.07
C SER A 221 -9.17 2.48 6.15
N GLU A 222 -9.40 1.97 7.36
CA GLU A 222 -10.20 0.75 7.56
C GLU A 222 -11.63 0.92 7.01
N SER A 223 -12.26 2.07 7.23
CA SER A 223 -13.61 2.36 6.69
C SER A 223 -13.65 2.44 5.16
N ASP A 224 -12.61 2.97 4.51
CA ASP A 224 -12.55 3.01 3.04
C ASP A 224 -12.33 1.60 2.44
N VAL A 225 -11.79 0.64 3.22
CA VAL A 225 -11.72 -0.77 2.81
C VAL A 225 -13.07 -1.46 2.93
N GLU A 226 -13.76 -1.29 4.07
CA GLU A 226 -15.10 -1.85 4.27
C GLU A 226 -16.10 -1.31 3.22
N ASP A 227 -16.05 -0.01 2.94
CA ASP A 227 -16.84 0.66 1.92
C ASP A 227 -16.61 0.11 0.50
N ALA A 228 -15.36 -0.23 0.15
CA ALA A 228 -15.02 -0.79 -1.16
C ALA A 228 -15.45 -2.26 -1.29
N ILE A 229 -15.29 -3.05 -0.22
CA ILE A 229 -15.73 -4.44 -0.13
C ILE A 229 -17.25 -4.54 -0.31
N GLU A 230 -18.02 -3.64 0.32
CA GLU A 230 -19.48 -3.57 0.18
C GLU A 230 -19.93 -3.30 -1.27
N ILE A 231 -19.27 -2.35 -1.96
CA ILE A 231 -19.66 -1.91 -3.31
C ILE A 231 -19.33 -2.98 -4.36
N ASP A 232 -18.09 -3.48 -4.38
CA ASP A 232 -17.63 -4.47 -5.36
C ASP A 232 -18.12 -5.90 -5.06
N LYS A 233 -18.69 -6.13 -3.87
CA LYS A 233 -19.26 -7.43 -3.42
C LYS A 233 -18.23 -8.56 -3.45
N ILE A 234 -16.99 -8.22 -3.10
CA ILE A 234 -15.87 -9.14 -2.89
C ILE A 234 -15.81 -9.58 -1.42
N ASP A 235 -15.16 -10.72 -1.13
CA ASP A 235 -15.00 -11.17 0.26
C ASP A 235 -13.94 -10.36 1.04
N GLU A 236 -12.84 -9.97 0.37
CA GLU A 236 -11.70 -9.30 1.01
C GLU A 236 -10.88 -8.46 -0.01
N LEU A 237 -10.47 -7.25 0.38
CA LEU A 237 -9.58 -6.41 -0.41
C LEU A 237 -8.11 -6.71 -0.06
N ALA A 238 -7.39 -7.37 -0.97
CA ALA A 238 -6.01 -7.83 -0.77
C ALA A 238 -5.02 -6.74 -0.32
N GLU A 239 -4.11 -7.11 0.60
CA GLU A 239 -3.17 -6.19 1.28
C GLU A 239 -2.33 -5.32 0.33
N GLY A 240 -2.36 -4.01 0.56
CA GLY A 240 -1.61 -3.02 -0.22
C GLY A 240 -2.30 -2.52 -1.49
N LYS A 241 -3.54 -2.96 -1.78
CA LYS A 241 -4.46 -2.24 -2.68
C LYS A 241 -4.96 -0.96 -2.01
N VAL A 242 -5.23 0.07 -2.80
CA VAL A 242 -5.85 1.32 -2.32
C VAL A 242 -7.10 1.60 -3.16
N PRO A 243 -8.32 1.54 -2.59
CA PRO A 243 -9.53 1.84 -3.31
C PRO A 243 -9.65 3.34 -3.59
N LEU A 244 -10.29 3.66 -4.72
CA LEU A 244 -10.62 5.01 -5.15
C LEU A 244 -12.08 5.02 -5.62
N PHE A 245 -12.86 5.98 -5.13
CA PHE A 245 -14.29 6.09 -5.35
C PHE A 245 -14.62 7.18 -6.37
N TYR A 246 -15.58 6.90 -7.26
CA TYR A 246 -16.04 7.85 -8.28
C TYR A 246 -17.50 7.54 -8.72
N PHE A 247 -18.05 8.38 -9.60
CA PHE A 247 -19.24 8.07 -10.40
C PHE A 247 -18.89 8.18 -11.88
N GLU A 248 -19.51 7.37 -12.73
CA GLU A 248 -19.10 7.19 -14.14
C GLU A 248 -19.22 8.48 -14.98
N ASP A 249 -20.19 9.37 -14.65
CA ASP A 249 -20.42 10.65 -15.36
C ASP A 249 -20.11 11.91 -14.52
N PHE A 250 -19.48 11.80 -13.34
CA PHE A 250 -19.24 12.97 -12.46
C PHE A 250 -18.01 13.77 -12.88
N GLU A 251 -18.19 14.71 -13.83
CA GLU A 251 -17.15 15.68 -14.17
C GLU A 251 -17.13 16.88 -13.22
N LYS A 252 -15.96 17.16 -12.62
CA LYS A 252 -15.70 18.39 -11.85
C LYS A 252 -15.02 19.45 -12.73
N LYS A 253 -15.51 20.69 -12.66
CA LYS A 253 -14.77 21.87 -13.14
C LYS A 253 -13.80 22.33 -12.05
N LEU A 254 -12.51 22.32 -12.36
CA LEU A 254 -11.46 22.77 -11.44
C LEU A 254 -11.57 24.27 -11.15
N ALA A 255 -11.19 24.66 -9.93
CA ALA A 255 -11.06 26.05 -9.53
C ALA A 255 -9.80 26.70 -10.14
N LYS A 256 -9.83 28.02 -10.35
CA LYS A 256 -8.65 28.79 -10.82
C LYS A 256 -7.49 28.63 -9.82
N GLY A 257 -6.45 27.91 -10.24
CA GLY A 257 -5.24 27.68 -9.46
C GLY A 257 -5.05 26.24 -8.97
N GLU A 258 -6.02 25.34 -9.15
CA GLU A 258 -5.77 23.90 -9.02
C GLU A 258 -4.84 23.45 -10.17
N VAL A 259 -3.76 22.72 -9.84
CA VAL A 259 -2.66 22.47 -10.77
C VAL A 259 -3.10 21.49 -11.86
N LEU A 260 -3.18 22.00 -13.09
CA LEU A 260 -3.54 21.21 -14.26
C LEU A 260 -2.38 20.37 -14.77
N TRP A 261 -2.72 19.14 -15.17
CA TRP A 261 -2.14 18.55 -16.37
C TRP A 261 -2.58 19.36 -17.60
N SER A 262 -1.83 20.41 -17.90
CA SER A 262 -1.81 20.98 -19.24
C SER A 262 -0.68 20.29 -20.02
N ASP A 263 -1.04 19.31 -20.85
CA ASP A 263 -0.30 19.13 -22.09
C ASP A 263 -0.49 20.43 -22.91
N GLU A 264 0.56 20.93 -23.56
CA GLU A 264 0.64 22.32 -24.04
C GLU A 264 -0.31 22.62 -25.23
N GLY A 265 -1.58 22.90 -24.91
CA GLY A 265 -2.57 23.42 -25.87
C GLY A 265 -4.02 23.00 -25.61
N ASN A 266 -4.28 21.85 -24.98
CA ASN A 266 -5.65 21.35 -24.84
C ASN A 266 -6.31 21.83 -23.53
N THR A 267 -7.38 22.63 -23.65
CA THR A 267 -8.00 23.36 -22.53
C THR A 267 -9.36 22.76 -22.13
N SER A 268 -9.48 21.42 -22.10
CA SER A 268 -10.68 20.79 -21.54
C SER A 268 -10.75 21.03 -20.02
N SER A 269 -11.76 21.80 -19.61
CA SER A 269 -11.94 22.24 -18.22
C SER A 269 -12.52 21.19 -17.26
N THR A 270 -12.91 20.03 -17.79
CA THR A 270 -13.55 18.96 -17.03
C THR A 270 -12.56 17.86 -16.68
N LYS A 271 -12.66 17.36 -15.44
CA LYS A 271 -11.83 16.28 -14.90
C LYS A 271 -12.70 15.30 -14.12
N ILE A 272 -12.33 14.03 -14.16
CA ILE A 272 -13.00 12.92 -13.46
C ILE A 272 -12.30 12.75 -12.10
N PRO A 273 -12.97 13.07 -10.97
CA PRO A 273 -12.37 13.05 -9.65
C PRO A 273 -12.39 11.64 -9.04
N LEU A 274 -11.22 11.14 -8.66
CA LEU A 274 -11.03 9.89 -7.93
C LEU A 274 -10.78 10.21 -6.45
N PHE A 275 -11.72 9.87 -5.58
CA PHE A 275 -11.66 10.15 -4.15
C PHE A 275 -11.07 8.99 -3.38
N PHE A 276 -10.24 9.27 -2.36
CA PHE A 276 -9.77 8.24 -1.43
C PHE A 276 -10.84 7.79 -0.42
N SER A 277 -11.99 8.47 -0.31
CA SER A 277 -13.10 8.08 0.57
C SER A 277 -14.48 8.31 -0.03
N LYS A 278 -15.35 7.29 0.07
CA LYS A 278 -16.78 7.31 -0.32
C LYS A 278 -17.54 8.43 0.39
N SER A 279 -17.23 8.66 1.67
CA SER A 279 -17.83 9.72 2.48
C SER A 279 -17.58 11.13 1.93
N GLN A 280 -16.40 11.36 1.34
CA GLN A 280 -16.02 12.63 0.74
C GLN A 280 -16.66 12.82 -0.64
N LEU A 281 -16.69 11.77 -1.46
CA LEU A 281 -17.40 11.76 -2.75
C LEU A 281 -18.89 12.11 -2.57
N LEU A 282 -19.59 11.41 -1.68
CA LEU A 282 -21.02 11.63 -1.41
C LEU A 282 -21.30 13.04 -0.88
N LYS A 283 -20.42 13.56 -0.01
CA LYS A 283 -20.52 14.93 0.52
C LYS A 283 -20.30 15.99 -0.57
N GLU A 284 -19.34 15.78 -1.47
CA GLU A 284 -19.04 16.73 -2.55
C GLU A 284 -20.15 16.70 -3.62
N TRP A 285 -20.63 15.52 -4.02
CA TRP A 285 -21.80 15.39 -4.89
C TRP A 285 -23.01 16.14 -4.35
N LYS A 286 -23.39 15.89 -3.09
CA LYS A 286 -24.53 16.57 -2.45
C LYS A 286 -24.34 18.08 -2.27
N SER A 287 -23.11 18.58 -2.35
CA SER A 287 -22.81 20.02 -2.36
C SER A 287 -22.97 20.67 -3.76
N VAL A 288 -22.91 19.88 -4.84
CA VAL A 288 -23.12 20.34 -6.23
C VAL A 288 -24.57 20.11 -6.67
N TYR A 289 -25.12 18.96 -6.30
CA TYR A 289 -26.45 18.44 -6.67
C TYR A 289 -27.32 18.24 -5.42
N PRO A 290 -27.69 19.31 -4.67
CA PRO A 290 -28.35 19.19 -3.36
C PRO A 290 -29.80 18.70 -3.39
N LYS A 291 -30.38 18.49 -4.59
CA LYS A 291 -31.75 18.00 -4.80
C LYS A 291 -31.82 16.61 -5.42
N ASP A 292 -30.71 16.14 -5.98
CA ASP A 292 -30.66 14.94 -6.78
C ASP A 292 -30.11 13.78 -5.94
N GLU A 293 -30.54 12.56 -6.24
CA GLU A 293 -30.01 11.37 -5.55
C GLU A 293 -28.55 11.11 -5.97
N ALA A 294 -27.78 10.43 -5.12
CA ALA A 294 -26.42 10.04 -5.48
C ALA A 294 -26.46 8.84 -6.45
N PRO A 295 -25.69 8.85 -7.56
CA PRO A 295 -25.55 7.68 -8.41
C PRO A 295 -24.92 6.49 -7.67
N ASP A 296 -24.91 5.31 -8.32
CA ASP A 296 -24.15 4.16 -7.83
C ASP A 296 -22.65 4.51 -7.77
N VAL A 297 -22.07 4.57 -6.56
CA VAL A 297 -20.62 4.71 -6.37
C VAL A 297 -19.91 3.54 -7.05
N LYS A 298 -18.87 3.83 -7.83
CA LYS A 298 -17.95 2.83 -8.37
C LYS A 298 -16.61 2.86 -7.64
N VAL A 299 -15.94 1.71 -7.62
CA VAL A 299 -14.58 1.55 -7.09
C VAL A 299 -13.60 1.32 -8.24
N THR A 300 -12.41 1.88 -8.10
CA THR A 300 -11.20 1.49 -8.85
C THR A 300 -10.03 1.39 -7.87
N GLU A 301 -8.85 0.96 -8.32
CA GLU A 301 -7.70 0.70 -7.45
C GLU A 301 -6.48 1.51 -7.93
N LEU A 302 -5.82 2.23 -7.01
CA LEU A 302 -4.74 3.18 -7.33
C LEU A 302 -3.61 2.55 -8.14
N PHE A 303 -3.12 1.36 -7.75
CA PHE A 303 -2.04 0.70 -8.47
C PHE A 303 -2.49 0.08 -9.80
N SER A 304 -3.78 -0.21 -9.98
CA SER A 304 -4.36 -0.53 -11.27
C SER A 304 -4.42 0.69 -12.19
N VAL A 305 -4.90 1.85 -11.70
CA VAL A 305 -4.90 3.12 -12.47
C VAL A 305 -3.47 3.52 -12.89
N LEU A 306 -2.51 3.44 -11.96
CA LEU A 306 -1.09 3.69 -12.26
C LEU A 306 -0.51 2.68 -13.26
N ARG A 307 -0.93 1.41 -13.20
CA ARG A 307 -0.54 0.40 -14.19
C ARG A 307 -1.10 0.73 -15.57
N SER A 308 -2.37 1.15 -15.66
CA SER A 308 -2.97 1.60 -16.93
C SER A 308 -2.27 2.81 -17.52
N MET A 309 -1.86 3.80 -16.70
CA MET A 309 -1.05 4.93 -17.18
C MET A 309 0.32 4.51 -17.75
N VAL A 310 0.96 3.49 -17.17
CA VAL A 310 2.28 2.98 -17.61
C VAL A 310 2.19 2.02 -18.80
N GLN A 311 1.18 1.15 -18.84
CA GLN A 311 1.07 0.05 -19.80
C GLN A 311 0.11 0.34 -20.96
N GLY A 312 -0.84 1.25 -20.77
CA GLY A 312 -1.95 1.50 -21.67
C GLY A 312 -1.56 2.15 -23.00
N ASN A 313 -2.53 2.18 -23.90
CA ASN A 313 -2.54 3.05 -25.05
C ASN A 313 -2.90 4.49 -24.62
N ASP A 314 -2.81 5.44 -25.54
CA ASP A 314 -3.07 6.86 -25.28
C ASP A 314 -4.58 7.13 -25.15
N ASP A 315 -5.11 6.86 -23.95
CA ASP A 315 -6.51 7.03 -23.58
C ASP A 315 -6.76 8.42 -22.99
N ASP A 316 -7.53 9.23 -23.70
CA ASP A 316 -7.92 10.59 -23.29
C ASP A 316 -8.66 10.62 -21.94
N ASP A 317 -9.36 9.55 -21.54
CA ASP A 317 -10.06 9.51 -20.27
C ASP A 317 -9.08 9.35 -19.09
N LEU A 318 -7.96 8.64 -19.27
CA LEU A 318 -6.88 8.62 -18.27
C LEU A 318 -6.28 10.02 -18.06
N ARG A 319 -6.23 10.87 -19.10
CA ARG A 319 -5.78 12.26 -19.02
C ARG A 319 -6.80 13.19 -18.34
N LYS A 320 -8.06 12.76 -18.18
CA LYS A 320 -9.11 13.45 -17.42
C LYS A 320 -9.10 13.12 -15.92
N LEU A 321 -8.44 12.04 -15.49
CA LEU A 321 -8.42 11.65 -14.08
C LEU A 321 -7.68 12.68 -13.20
N VAL A 322 -8.22 12.94 -12.00
CA VAL A 322 -7.57 13.72 -10.95
C VAL A 322 -7.78 13.06 -9.59
N LEU A 323 -6.72 12.92 -8.78
CA LEU A 323 -6.83 12.43 -7.41
C LEU A 323 -7.35 13.54 -6.48
N VAL A 324 -8.41 13.26 -5.73
CA VAL A 324 -8.92 14.15 -4.68
C VAL A 324 -8.44 13.63 -3.32
N PRO A 325 -7.49 14.34 -2.65
CA PRO A 325 -6.92 13.87 -1.39
C PRO A 325 -7.97 13.84 -0.26
N PRO A 326 -7.78 12.99 0.77
CA PRO A 326 -8.62 12.98 1.97
C PRO A 326 -8.75 14.35 2.62
N VAL A 327 -9.93 14.65 3.15
CA VAL A 327 -10.19 15.88 3.93
C VAL A 327 -9.15 16.06 5.03
N GLU A 328 -8.73 17.30 5.27
CA GLU A 328 -7.63 17.71 6.17
C GLU A 328 -6.21 17.23 5.80
N SER A 329 -6.01 16.25 4.88
CA SER A 329 -4.69 15.66 4.62
C SER A 329 -3.59 16.71 4.38
N ALA A 330 -3.75 17.59 3.39
CA ALA A 330 -2.78 18.63 3.07
C ALA A 330 -2.57 19.69 4.20
N ALA A 331 -3.48 19.78 5.18
CA ALA A 331 -3.30 20.61 6.37
C ALA A 331 -2.50 19.87 7.46
N LYS A 332 -2.77 18.57 7.66
CA LYS A 332 -2.00 17.70 8.57
C LYS A 332 -0.58 17.47 8.07
N ALA A 333 -0.36 17.28 6.77
CA ALA A 333 0.97 17.17 6.17
C ALA A 333 1.83 18.41 6.47
N LYS A 334 1.27 19.61 6.23
CA LYS A 334 1.87 20.91 6.60
C LYS A 334 2.05 21.10 8.10
N GLN A 335 1.37 20.34 8.96
CA GLN A 335 1.62 20.30 10.40
C GLN A 335 2.79 19.35 10.73
N CYS A 336 2.81 18.13 10.17
CA CYS A 336 3.87 17.14 10.38
C CYS A 336 5.26 17.62 9.95
N LEU A 337 5.36 18.47 8.93
CA LEU A 337 6.63 19.01 8.43
C LEU A 337 7.20 20.16 9.28
N LYS A 338 6.46 20.71 10.26
CA LYS A 338 6.95 21.83 11.08
C LYS A 338 8.04 21.38 12.04
N GLY A 339 9.25 21.92 11.86
CA GLY A 339 10.40 21.62 12.72
C GLY A 339 11.03 20.24 12.49
N VAL A 340 10.66 19.53 11.42
CA VAL A 340 11.22 18.22 11.07
C VAL A 340 12.27 18.38 9.97
N SER A 341 13.51 18.01 10.27
CA SER A 341 14.64 18.07 9.33
C SER A 341 14.65 16.93 8.30
N ILE A 342 14.20 15.74 8.70
CA ILE A 342 14.08 14.54 7.86
C ILE A 342 12.70 13.92 8.11
N PRO A 343 11.78 13.93 7.12
CA PRO A 343 10.46 13.33 7.31
C PRO A 343 10.49 11.80 7.27
N PHE A 344 11.42 11.19 6.52
CA PHE A 344 11.54 9.74 6.37
C PHE A 344 12.96 9.33 5.97
N LYS A 345 13.55 8.35 6.66
CA LYS A 345 14.97 7.96 6.52
C LYS A 345 15.12 6.58 5.87
N LEU A 346 15.39 6.55 4.57
CA LEU A 346 15.48 5.31 3.78
C LEU A 346 16.72 4.47 4.10
N GLY A 347 16.53 3.37 4.83
CA GLY A 347 17.53 2.29 5.03
C GLY A 347 17.85 1.98 6.48
N GLU A 348 17.49 2.89 7.38
CA GLU A 348 17.34 2.60 8.80
C GLU A 348 15.88 2.19 9.08
N ARG A 349 15.65 1.49 10.18
CA ARG A 349 14.34 0.96 10.57
C ARG A 349 14.32 0.61 12.06
N ILE A 350 13.19 0.84 12.71
CA ILE A 350 12.86 0.27 14.01
C ILE A 350 11.97 -0.93 13.73
N VAL A 351 12.45 -2.14 14.04
CA VAL A 351 11.66 -3.36 13.88
C VAL A 351 10.74 -3.50 15.09
N VAL A 352 9.46 -3.74 14.83
CA VAL A 352 8.45 -4.07 15.84
C VAL A 352 7.79 -5.41 15.49
N LEU A 353 7.42 -6.15 16.52
CA LEU A 353 6.81 -7.47 16.51
C LEU A 353 5.44 -7.42 17.21
#